data_AF-A0A223I121-F1
#
_entry.id   AF-A0A223I121-F1
#
_cell.length_a   1.000
_cell.length_b   1.000
_cell.length_c   1.000
_cell.angle_alpha   90.00
_cell.angle_beta   90.00
_cell.angle_gamma   90.00
#
_symmetry.space_group_name_H-M   'P 1'
#
loop_
_entity.id
_entity.type
_entity.pdbx_description
1 polymer ?
#
loop_
_entity_poly.entity_id
_entity_poly.type
_entity_poly.pdbx_seq_one_letter_code
_entity_poly.pdbx_strand_id
1 'polypeptide(L)'
;MDIDYAGPRVDLLFAVKCVLVLLFALFIASAAVAAAQKKFAPKTAAAMCSCLAVMALFCHIYISIFPKGYSYGDKLYVTADRSGGYRVAFYEGDIRLSEYGDYKCLVTVEKGRGDLMFRLDGVFEIEKLALEGRDVQYSRSGDFIIIPEKEIPDRASFSVELLYGGRVSYRSDADSLNIYTSWFSSALPPNFAFIPLIDGDLSVKAYNFHVTCANTLISNLAVESGDGYTVSGKSNTFCLFCGFLTQFEKEGVIFYRAKYNKSTDYWGEYQSALTRRYLNPHTYELAGGAIAKPQKVFMIYYLYGIVGNPVVFDDYILLNYGFPG
;
A
#
# COMPACT_ATOMS: atom_id res chain seq x y z
N MET A 1 -10.86 -13.65 2.38
CA MET A 1 -10.55 -13.28 3.78
C MET A 1 -9.81 -11.95 3.74
N ASP A 2 -10.22 -10.99 4.56
CA ASP A 2 -9.56 -9.69 4.66
C ASP A 2 -8.34 -9.75 5.58
N ILE A 3 -7.50 -8.73 5.49
CA ILE A 3 -6.37 -8.50 6.40
C ILE A 3 -6.87 -8.46 7.86
N ASP A 4 -6.30 -9.30 8.71
CA ASP A 4 -6.78 -9.59 10.06
C ASP A 4 -6.37 -8.58 11.14
N TYR A 5 -5.40 -7.73 10.85
CA TYR A 5 -5.02 -6.59 11.70
C TYR A 5 -5.77 -5.30 11.35
N ALA A 6 -6.59 -5.28 10.30
CA ALA A 6 -7.28 -4.07 9.84
C ALA A 6 -8.38 -3.61 10.81
N GLY A 7 -9.06 -4.57 11.46
CA GLY A 7 -10.31 -4.31 12.17
C GLY A 7 -11.43 -3.82 11.25
N PRO A 8 -12.52 -3.26 11.80
CA PRO A 8 -13.61 -2.69 10.99
C PRO A 8 -13.14 -1.49 10.17
N ARG A 9 -13.29 -1.55 8.84
CA ARG A 9 -12.97 -0.43 7.94
C ARG A 9 -14.16 0.52 7.86
N VAL A 10 -14.05 1.66 8.55
CA VAL A 10 -15.01 2.78 8.42
C VAL A 10 -14.40 3.78 7.45
N ASP A 11 -14.57 3.49 6.15
CA ASP A 11 -14.01 4.25 5.03
C ASP A 11 -15.10 4.86 4.13
N LEU A 12 -14.71 5.63 3.12
CA LEU A 12 -15.64 6.24 2.17
C LEU A 12 -16.49 5.19 1.44
N LEU A 13 -15.92 4.02 1.15
CA LEU A 13 -16.64 2.93 0.49
C LEU A 13 -17.79 2.43 1.38
N PHE A 14 -17.53 2.25 2.68
CA PHE A 14 -18.56 1.92 3.67
C PHE A 14 -19.62 3.02 3.78
N ALA A 15 -19.21 4.29 3.87
CA ALA A 15 -20.14 5.42 3.93
C ALA A 15 -21.07 5.47 2.70
N VAL A 16 -20.53 5.30 1.49
CA VAL A 16 -21.30 5.24 0.24
C VAL A 16 -22.27 4.06 0.24
N LYS A 17 -21.86 2.88 0.71
CA LYS A 17 -22.76 1.72 0.87
C LYS A 17 -23.92 2.03 1.81
N CYS A 18 -23.66 2.65 2.96
CA CYS A 18 -24.72 3.05 3.90
C CYS A 18 -25.72 4.02 3.26
N VAL A 19 -25.24 5.04 2.54
CA VAL A 19 -26.10 5.99 1.84
C VAL A 19 -26.96 5.27 0.79
N LEU A 20 -26.38 4.37 -0.01
CA LEU A 20 -27.11 3.58 -1.00
C LEU A 20 -28.22 2.72 -0.37
N VAL A 21 -27.93 2.06 0.77
CA VAL A 21 -28.94 1.26 1.50
C VAL A 21 -30.08 2.14 2.00
N LEU A 22 -29.78 3.33 2.54
CA LEU A 22 -30.80 4.28 3.00
C LEU A 22 -31.67 4.79 1.84
N LEU A 23 -31.06 5.14 0.71
CA LEU A 23 -31.77 5.59 -0.49
C LEU A 23 -32.67 4.49 -1.05
N PHE A 24 -32.20 3.24 -1.04
CA PHE A 24 -33.01 2.09 -1.47
C PHE A 24 -34.20 1.86 -0.54
N ALA A 25 -34.02 1.96 0.77
CA ALA A 25 -35.11 1.89 1.73
C ALA A 25 -36.15 3.01 1.54
N LEU A 26 -35.69 4.25 1.30
CA LEU A 26 -36.56 5.40 0.99
C LEU A 26 -37.33 5.20 -0.33
N PHE A 27 -36.68 4.62 -1.34
CA PHE A 27 -37.33 4.28 -2.59
C PHE A 27 -38.44 3.25 -2.40
N ILE A 28 -38.18 2.15 -1.65
CA ILE A 28 -39.19 1.13 -1.33
C ILE A 28 -40.35 1.75 -0.55
N ALA A 29 -40.07 2.58 0.45
CA ALA A 29 -41.11 3.26 1.22
C ALA A 29 -41.98 4.17 0.33
N SER A 30 -41.35 4.92 -0.58
CA SER A 30 -42.05 5.79 -1.53
C SER A 30 -42.92 4.98 -2.50
N ALA A 31 -42.42 3.83 -2.97
CA ALA A 31 -43.16 2.91 -3.83
C ALA A 31 -44.36 2.28 -3.09
N ALA A 32 -44.20 1.91 -1.82
CA ALA A 32 -45.30 1.40 -1.00
C ALA A 32 -46.40 2.46 -0.80
N VAL A 33 -46.01 3.72 -0.54
CA VAL A 33 -46.95 4.85 -0.46
C VAL A 33 -47.67 5.07 -1.79
N ALA A 34 -46.96 5.02 -2.91
CA ALA A 34 -47.57 5.12 -4.24
C ALA A 34 -48.61 4.02 -4.49
N ALA A 35 -48.30 2.77 -4.11
CA ALA A 35 -49.20 1.64 -4.27
C ALA A 35 -50.46 1.73 -3.38
N ALA A 36 -50.33 2.33 -2.19
CA ALA A 36 -51.44 2.54 -1.28
C ALA A 36 -52.35 3.74 -1.68
N GLN A 37 -51.88 4.64 -2.54
CA GLN A 37 -52.65 5.79 -2.99
C GLN A 37 -53.72 5.39 -4.02
N LYS A 38 -54.97 5.80 -3.79
CA LYS A 38 -56.07 5.60 -4.77
C LYS A 38 -55.85 6.34 -6.10
N LYS A 39 -55.07 7.43 -6.09
CA LYS A 39 -54.63 8.18 -7.27
C LYS A 39 -53.17 8.56 -7.07
N PHE A 40 -52.34 8.25 -8.05
CA PHE A 40 -50.91 8.51 -8.00
C PHE A 40 -50.63 10.02 -7.94
N ALA A 41 -49.98 10.47 -6.86
CA ALA A 41 -49.70 11.90 -6.66
C ALA A 41 -48.37 12.32 -7.32
N PRO A 42 -48.30 13.49 -8.02
CA PRO A 42 -47.07 14.00 -8.62
C PRO A 42 -45.90 14.14 -7.64
N LYS A 43 -46.18 14.43 -6.37
CA LYS A 43 -45.18 14.52 -5.31
C LYS A 43 -44.51 13.17 -5.02
N THR A 44 -45.26 12.07 -5.06
CA THR A 44 -44.74 10.71 -4.90
C THR A 44 -43.84 10.34 -6.09
N ALA A 45 -44.26 10.71 -7.31
CA ALA A 45 -43.47 10.55 -8.52
C ALA A 45 -42.13 11.29 -8.43
N ALA A 46 -42.17 12.57 -8.03
CA ALA A 46 -40.99 13.40 -7.87
C ALA A 46 -40.01 12.83 -6.81
N ALA A 47 -40.54 12.35 -5.68
CA ALA A 47 -39.73 11.71 -4.65
C ALA A 47 -39.01 10.45 -5.15
N MET A 48 -39.73 9.57 -5.87
CA MET A 48 -39.15 8.36 -6.46
C MET A 48 -38.07 8.69 -7.51
N CYS A 49 -38.35 9.63 -8.42
CA CYS A 49 -37.37 10.08 -9.41
C CYS A 49 -36.12 10.70 -8.76
N SER A 50 -36.31 11.49 -7.70
CA SER A 50 -35.19 12.07 -6.94
C SER A 50 -34.34 10.99 -6.27
N CYS A 51 -34.98 10.00 -5.64
CA CYS A 51 -34.26 8.86 -5.05
C CYS A 51 -33.44 8.11 -6.11
N LEU A 52 -34.02 7.84 -7.29
CA LEU A 52 -33.32 7.17 -8.38
C LEU A 52 -32.12 7.98 -8.89
N ALA A 53 -32.28 9.29 -9.08
CA ALA A 53 -31.20 10.16 -9.52
C ALA A 53 -30.03 10.19 -8.52
N VAL A 54 -30.33 10.31 -7.22
CA VAL A 54 -29.31 10.31 -6.17
C VAL A 54 -28.68 8.92 -6.02
N MET A 55 -29.45 7.83 -6.13
CA MET A 55 -28.89 6.48 -6.15
C MET A 55 -27.93 6.28 -7.32
N ALA A 56 -28.29 6.73 -8.53
CA ALA A 56 -27.42 6.64 -9.69
C ALA A 56 -26.10 7.38 -9.48
N LEU A 57 -26.14 8.58 -8.88
CA LEU A 57 -24.95 9.35 -8.50
C LEU A 57 -24.06 8.58 -7.51
N PHE A 58 -24.66 8.05 -6.43
CA PHE A 58 -23.89 7.30 -5.42
C PHE A 58 -23.38 5.95 -5.95
N CYS A 59 -24.09 5.30 -6.87
CA CYS A 59 -23.60 4.13 -7.59
C CYS A 59 -22.38 4.49 -8.45
N HIS A 60 -22.41 5.63 -9.14
CA HIS A 60 -21.25 6.10 -9.90
C HIS A 60 -20.06 6.38 -8.98
N ILE A 61 -20.28 7.07 -7.85
CA ILE A 61 -19.23 7.32 -6.84
C ILE A 61 -18.68 5.99 -6.33
N TYR A 62 -19.55 5.04 -5.98
CA TYR A 62 -19.16 3.70 -5.51
C TYR A 62 -18.22 3.00 -6.49
N ILE A 63 -18.58 2.98 -7.78
CA ILE A 63 -17.77 2.35 -8.83
C ILE A 63 -16.41 3.05 -8.95
N SER A 64 -16.39 4.38 -8.91
CA SER A 64 -15.17 5.19 -9.05
C SER A 64 -14.18 5.02 -7.88
N ILE A 65 -14.68 4.77 -6.67
CA ILE A 65 -13.84 4.53 -5.48
C ILE A 65 -13.64 3.03 -5.17
N PHE A 66 -14.27 2.15 -5.94
CA PHE A 66 -14.16 0.72 -5.69
C PHE A 66 -12.70 0.25 -5.82
N PRO A 67 -12.20 -0.62 -4.93
CA PRO A 67 -10.81 -1.08 -4.98
C PRO A 67 -10.41 -1.64 -6.34
N LYS A 68 -9.28 -1.16 -6.86
CA LYS A 68 -8.75 -1.60 -8.16
C LYS A 68 -8.19 -3.01 -8.03
N GLY A 69 -8.44 -3.87 -9.01
CA GLY A 69 -7.68 -5.11 -9.15
C GLY A 69 -6.24 -4.78 -9.52
N TYR A 70 -5.29 -5.60 -9.07
CA TYR A 70 -3.89 -5.48 -9.49
C TYR A 70 -3.28 -6.83 -9.85
N SER A 71 -2.27 -6.77 -10.71
CA SER A 71 -1.39 -7.90 -11.02
C SER A 71 -0.15 -7.84 -10.15
N TYR A 72 0.25 -8.98 -9.58
CA TYR A 72 1.44 -9.07 -8.71
C TYR A 72 2.73 -8.70 -9.45
N GLY A 73 2.88 -9.15 -10.70
CA GLY A 73 4.05 -8.86 -11.53
C GLY A 73 4.21 -7.37 -11.87
N ASP A 74 3.10 -6.64 -11.94
CA ASP A 74 3.12 -5.22 -12.29
C ASP A 74 3.31 -4.31 -11.07
N LYS A 75 2.81 -4.72 -9.90
CA LYS A 75 2.82 -3.88 -8.69
C LYS A 75 3.86 -4.24 -7.65
N LEU A 76 4.21 -5.52 -7.51
CA LEU A 76 5.06 -6.03 -6.42
C LEU A 76 6.35 -6.70 -6.92
N TYR A 77 6.27 -7.41 -8.05
CA TYR A 77 7.34 -8.29 -8.55
C TYR A 77 7.86 -7.85 -9.92
N VAL A 78 8.18 -6.55 -10.03
CA VAL A 78 8.68 -5.96 -11.28
C VAL A 78 10.14 -6.38 -11.50
N THR A 79 10.40 -7.18 -12.54
CA THR A 79 11.73 -7.74 -12.85
C THR A 79 12.55 -6.91 -13.84
N ALA A 80 11.92 -5.98 -14.56
CA ALA A 80 12.61 -5.21 -15.58
C ALA A 80 13.60 -4.22 -14.93
N ASP A 81 14.90 -4.37 -15.22
CA ASP A 81 15.90 -3.36 -14.87
C ASP A 81 15.71 -2.13 -15.75
N ARG A 82 15.37 -1.02 -15.10
CA ARG A 82 15.20 0.30 -15.72
C ARG A 82 16.03 1.35 -15.00
N SER A 83 17.05 0.90 -14.26
CA SER A 83 17.84 1.78 -13.41
C SER A 83 18.69 2.74 -14.21
N GLY A 84 19.14 2.37 -15.42
CA GLY A 84 20.13 3.16 -16.16
C GLY A 84 21.44 3.38 -15.39
N GLY A 85 21.69 2.57 -14.35
CA GLY A 85 22.77 2.77 -13.38
C GLY A 85 22.50 3.82 -12.30
N TYR A 86 21.33 4.48 -12.28
CA TYR A 86 20.91 5.32 -11.17
C TYR A 86 20.67 4.48 -9.93
N ARG A 87 21.00 5.03 -8.76
CA ARG A 87 20.76 4.38 -7.45
C ARG A 87 20.24 5.38 -6.45
N VAL A 88 19.40 4.94 -5.53
CA VAL A 88 18.98 5.78 -4.40
C VAL A 88 19.87 5.49 -3.21
N ALA A 89 20.51 6.54 -2.68
CA ALA A 89 21.32 6.44 -1.47
C ALA A 89 20.48 6.65 -0.20
N PHE A 90 19.51 7.57 -0.26
CA PHE A 90 18.78 8.03 0.90
C PHE A 90 17.35 8.48 0.58
N TYR A 91 16.44 8.20 1.51
CA TYR A 91 15.07 8.70 1.52
C TYR A 91 14.78 9.43 2.83
N GLU A 92 14.12 10.58 2.75
CA GLU A 92 13.51 11.22 3.91
C GLU A 92 12.20 11.92 3.59
N GLY A 93 11.41 12.19 4.63
CA GLY A 93 10.23 13.05 4.52
C GLY A 93 9.08 12.62 5.41
N ASP A 94 7.86 12.88 4.97
CA ASP A 94 6.64 12.76 5.76
C ASP A 94 5.62 11.89 5.02
N ILE A 95 4.97 10.97 5.75
CA ILE A 95 3.91 10.10 5.25
C ILE A 95 2.71 10.21 6.17
N ARG A 96 1.61 10.78 5.67
CA ARG A 96 0.34 10.79 6.38
C ARG A 96 -0.53 9.65 5.86
N LEU A 97 -0.72 8.63 6.70
CA LEU A 97 -1.60 7.52 6.36
C LEU A 97 -3.06 7.95 6.57
N SER A 98 -3.81 8.00 5.47
CA SER A 98 -5.23 8.30 5.41
C SER A 98 -5.85 7.63 4.19
N GLU A 99 -7.17 7.72 4.03
CA GLU A 99 -7.83 7.20 2.83
C GLU A 99 -7.32 7.90 1.56
N TYR A 100 -7.16 9.22 1.62
CA TYR A 100 -6.30 9.97 0.71
C TYR A 100 -5.03 10.30 1.48
N GLY A 101 -3.94 9.56 1.21
CA GLY A 101 -2.67 9.77 1.90
C GLY A 101 -1.89 10.92 1.26
N ASP A 102 -1.12 11.62 2.10
CA ASP A 102 -0.23 12.71 1.68
C ASP A 102 1.22 12.31 1.93
N TYR A 103 2.08 12.57 0.96
CA TYR A 103 3.46 12.11 0.96
C TYR A 103 4.38 13.25 0.54
N LYS A 104 5.39 13.50 1.37
CA LYS A 104 6.55 14.30 1.05
C LYS A 104 7.76 13.39 1.05
N CYS A 105 8.47 13.33 -0.06
CA CYS A 105 9.63 12.48 -0.20
C CYS A 105 10.79 13.28 -0.80
N LEU A 106 11.90 13.35 -0.09
CA LEU A 106 13.18 13.77 -0.61
C LEU A 106 14.05 12.54 -0.85
N VAL A 107 14.52 12.38 -2.08
CA VAL A 107 15.30 11.23 -2.53
C VAL A 107 16.68 11.72 -2.94
N THR A 108 17.73 11.18 -2.31
CA THR A 108 19.11 11.40 -2.78
C THR A 108 19.47 10.30 -3.77
N VAL A 109 19.75 10.70 -5.02
CA VAL A 109 20.02 9.82 -6.15
C VAL A 109 21.48 9.94 -6.56
N GLU A 110 22.16 8.81 -6.70
CA GLU A 110 23.45 8.68 -7.38
C GLU A 110 23.22 8.62 -8.90
N LYS A 111 23.98 9.43 -9.64
CA LYS A 111 23.78 9.63 -11.08
C LYS A 111 24.16 8.39 -11.90
N GLY A 112 23.22 7.95 -12.72
CA GLY A 112 23.37 6.96 -13.78
C GLY A 112 23.55 7.62 -15.16
N ARG A 113 23.04 6.97 -16.21
CA ARG A 113 23.09 7.44 -17.60
C ARG A 113 21.68 7.54 -18.19
N GLY A 114 21.46 8.51 -19.08
CA GLY A 114 20.17 8.69 -19.75
C GLY A 114 19.10 9.24 -18.82
N ASP A 115 17.84 9.02 -19.20
CA ASP A 115 16.67 9.49 -18.45
C ASP A 115 16.57 8.80 -17.07
N LEU A 116 16.19 9.57 -16.05
CA LEU A 116 15.89 9.03 -14.73
C LEU A 116 14.42 8.58 -14.70
N MET A 117 14.22 7.30 -14.38
CA MET A 117 12.89 6.70 -14.29
C MET A 117 12.59 6.30 -12.84
N PHE A 118 11.60 6.96 -12.24
CA PHE A 118 11.02 6.50 -10.98
C PHE A 118 9.72 5.73 -11.26
N ARG A 119 9.53 4.62 -10.57
CA ARG A 119 8.21 4.01 -10.39
C ARG A 119 7.55 4.62 -9.16
N LEU A 120 6.37 5.20 -9.35
CA LEU A 120 5.46 5.70 -8.34
C LEU A 120 4.03 5.35 -8.78
N ASP A 121 3.28 4.64 -7.93
CA ASP A 121 1.98 4.08 -8.31
C ASP A 121 1.04 5.13 -8.92
N GLY A 122 0.37 4.76 -10.01
CA GLY A 122 -0.49 5.63 -10.81
C GLY A 122 -1.67 6.25 -10.07
N VAL A 123 -1.99 5.83 -8.84
CA VAL A 123 -3.01 6.49 -8.00
C VAL A 123 -2.53 7.79 -7.37
N PHE A 124 -1.22 8.04 -7.33
CA PHE A 124 -0.66 9.24 -6.75
C PHE A 124 -0.65 10.38 -7.74
N GLU A 125 -1.30 11.49 -7.40
CA GLU A 125 -1.19 12.75 -8.11
C GLU A 125 0.04 13.51 -7.59
N ILE A 126 0.89 13.96 -8.50
CA ILE A 126 2.12 14.69 -8.16
C ILE A 126 1.79 16.18 -8.14
N GLU A 127 1.91 16.80 -6.98
CA GLU A 127 1.73 18.24 -6.79
C GLU A 127 3.01 18.99 -7.11
N LYS A 128 4.16 18.42 -6.75
CA LYS A 128 5.47 19.01 -6.98
C LYS A 128 6.50 17.94 -7.32
N LEU A 129 7.33 18.23 -8.31
CA LEU A 129 8.56 17.49 -8.59
C LEU A 129 9.69 18.47 -8.89
N ALA A 130 10.68 18.51 -8.01
CA ALA A 130 11.82 19.40 -8.12
C ALA A 130 13.15 18.65 -7.98
N LEU A 131 14.14 19.01 -8.80
CA LEU A 131 15.52 18.57 -8.62
C LEU A 131 16.28 19.72 -7.99
N GLU A 132 16.83 19.50 -6.80
CA GLU A 132 17.68 20.49 -6.12
C GLU A 132 16.95 21.83 -5.89
N GLY A 133 15.66 21.74 -5.56
CA GLY A 133 14.78 22.89 -5.36
C GLY A 133 14.29 23.57 -6.64
N ARG A 134 14.70 23.11 -7.83
CA ARG A 134 14.23 23.63 -9.13
C ARG A 134 13.19 22.69 -9.73
N ASP A 135 12.02 23.22 -10.08
CA ASP A 135 11.02 22.46 -10.82
C ASP A 135 11.57 22.00 -12.18
N VAL A 136 11.28 20.76 -12.55
CA VAL A 136 11.75 20.16 -13.81
C VAL A 136 10.59 19.72 -14.68
N GLN A 137 10.86 19.60 -15.97
CA GLN A 137 9.96 18.93 -16.89
C GLN A 137 10.06 17.42 -16.70
N TYR A 138 8.91 16.75 -16.59
CA TYR A 138 8.83 15.30 -16.56
C TYR A 138 7.60 14.84 -17.36
N SER A 139 7.60 13.56 -17.72
CA SER A 139 6.42 12.89 -18.28
C SER A 139 5.99 11.75 -17.39
N ARG A 140 4.71 11.38 -17.47
CA ARG A 140 4.16 10.24 -16.71
C ARG A 140 3.46 9.26 -17.64
N SER A 141 3.81 7.99 -17.52
CA SER A 141 3.17 6.88 -18.23
C SER A 141 2.85 5.77 -17.25
N GLY A 142 1.58 5.69 -16.83
CA GLY A 142 1.13 4.77 -15.78
C GLY A 142 1.86 5.04 -14.45
N ASP A 143 2.54 4.02 -13.96
CA ASP A 143 3.31 4.10 -12.70
C ASP A 143 4.70 4.74 -12.89
N PHE A 144 5.09 5.15 -14.09
CA PHE A 144 6.45 5.64 -14.36
C PHE A 144 6.49 7.15 -14.54
N ILE A 145 7.35 7.80 -13.77
CA ILE A 145 7.77 9.19 -13.91
C ILE A 145 9.11 9.20 -14.63
N ILE A 146 9.20 9.93 -15.73
CA ILE A 146 10.39 9.99 -16.59
C ILE A 146 10.90 11.43 -16.60
N ILE A 147 12.10 11.62 -16.08
CA ILE A 147 12.82 12.89 -16.06
C ILE A 147 13.91 12.84 -17.13
N PRO A 148 13.82 13.66 -18.19
CA PRO A 148 14.79 13.63 -19.28
C PRO A 148 16.21 13.94 -18.81
N GLU A 149 17.21 13.30 -19.40
CA GLU A 149 18.64 13.49 -19.04
C GLU A 149 19.07 14.96 -19.00
N LYS A 150 18.54 15.79 -19.92
CA LYS A 150 18.81 17.24 -19.99
C LYS A 150 18.39 18.03 -18.74
N GLU A 151 17.45 17.52 -17.95
CA GLU A 151 17.01 18.16 -16.69
C GLU A 151 17.88 17.73 -15.49
N ILE A 152 18.64 16.64 -15.66
CA ILE A 152 19.41 16.01 -14.59
C ILE A 152 20.72 16.78 -14.40
N PRO A 153 21.02 17.24 -13.17
CA PRO A 153 22.25 17.97 -12.91
C PRO A 153 23.52 17.18 -13.23
N ASP A 154 24.57 17.87 -13.67
CA ASP A 154 25.87 17.24 -13.91
C ASP A 154 26.71 17.12 -12.63
N ARG A 155 26.29 16.20 -11.76
CA ARG A 155 26.94 15.91 -10.48
C ARG A 155 26.79 14.43 -10.13
N ALA A 156 27.69 13.92 -9.27
CA ALA A 156 27.69 12.51 -8.88
C ALA A 156 26.43 12.09 -8.12
N SER A 157 25.83 12.99 -7.34
CA SER A 157 24.57 12.76 -6.62
C SER A 157 23.74 14.02 -6.53
N PHE A 158 22.41 13.89 -6.59
CA PHE A 158 21.47 15.00 -6.52
C PHE A 158 20.19 14.61 -5.76
N SER A 159 19.46 15.59 -5.28
CA SER A 159 18.23 15.45 -4.51
C SER A 159 17.01 15.67 -5.40
N VAL A 160 16.03 14.80 -5.28
CA VAL A 160 14.72 14.89 -5.93
C VAL A 160 13.66 15.05 -4.85
N GLU A 161 12.94 16.15 -4.87
CA GLU A 161 11.79 16.40 -4.00
C GLU A 161 10.50 16.05 -4.75
N LEU A 162 9.66 15.22 -4.13
CA LEU A 162 8.33 14.89 -4.60
C LEU A 162 7.31 15.20 -3.50
N LEU A 163 6.28 15.97 -3.85
CA LEU A 163 5.05 16.11 -3.07
C LEU A 163 3.92 15.47 -3.87
N TYR A 164 3.23 14.51 -3.27
CA TYR A 164 2.19 13.75 -3.94
C TYR A 164 1.16 13.20 -2.96
N GLY A 165 -0.04 12.97 -3.45
CA GLY A 165 -1.14 12.44 -2.66
C GLY A 165 -2.02 11.52 -3.46
N GLY A 166 -2.76 10.64 -2.80
CA GLY A 166 -3.63 9.72 -3.52
C GLY A 166 -4.30 8.67 -2.65
N ARG A 167 -5.27 7.99 -3.24
CA ARG A 167 -6.04 6.92 -2.59
C ARG A 167 -5.52 5.55 -2.99
N VAL A 168 -4.78 4.92 -2.10
CA VAL A 168 -4.30 3.54 -2.27
C VAL A 168 -5.40 2.57 -1.83
N SER A 169 -5.93 1.79 -2.78
CA SER A 169 -7.00 0.83 -2.50
C SER A 169 -7.04 -0.26 -3.57
N TYR A 170 -6.37 -1.37 -3.29
CA TYR A 170 -6.16 -2.47 -4.23
C TYR A 170 -6.57 -3.83 -3.65
N ARG A 171 -7.31 -4.59 -4.45
CA ARG A 171 -7.71 -5.97 -4.16
C ARG A 171 -6.91 -6.97 -4.96
N SER A 172 -6.57 -8.08 -4.32
CA SER A 172 -5.96 -9.22 -5.00
C SER A 172 -6.94 -9.94 -5.92
N ASP A 173 -6.45 -10.90 -6.69
CA ASP A 173 -7.23 -11.84 -7.50
C ASP A 173 -8.23 -12.69 -6.66
N ALA A 174 -7.93 -12.91 -5.39
CA ALA A 174 -8.83 -13.54 -4.41
C ALA A 174 -9.82 -12.55 -3.74
N ASP A 175 -10.02 -11.37 -4.35
CA ASP A 175 -10.94 -10.31 -3.89
C ASP A 175 -10.70 -9.83 -2.45
N SER A 176 -9.45 -9.91 -1.99
CA SER A 176 -9.04 -9.45 -0.67
C SER A 176 -8.31 -8.12 -0.79
N LEU A 177 -8.70 -7.12 0.02
CA LEU A 177 -8.04 -5.82 0.01
C LEU A 177 -6.70 -5.92 0.74
N ASN A 178 -5.61 -5.89 -0.03
CA ASN A 178 -4.28 -6.25 0.44
C ASN A 178 -3.24 -5.12 0.37
N ILE A 179 -3.48 -4.10 -0.46
CA ILE A 179 -2.65 -2.91 -0.53
C ILE A 179 -3.58 -1.70 -0.44
N TYR A 180 -3.52 -1.00 0.70
CA TYR A 180 -4.46 0.08 0.97
C TYR A 180 -3.93 1.00 2.06
N THR A 181 -4.47 2.22 2.12
CA THR A 181 -4.20 3.16 3.20
C THR A 181 -5.49 3.65 3.86
N SER A 182 -5.42 3.80 5.17
CA SER A 182 -6.39 4.53 5.97
C SER A 182 -5.72 5.06 7.23
N TRP A 183 -6.39 6.00 7.89
CA TRP A 183 -5.94 6.57 9.15
C TRP A 183 -5.79 5.51 10.26
N PHE A 184 -6.57 4.44 10.22
CA PHE A 184 -6.65 3.46 11.30
C PHE A 184 -5.98 2.11 11.01
N SER A 185 -5.88 1.76 9.73
CA SER A 185 -5.10 0.61 9.26
C SER A 185 -4.59 0.80 7.85
N SER A 186 -3.40 0.29 7.55
CA SER A 186 -2.77 0.40 6.23
C SER A 186 -1.91 -0.82 5.94
N ALA A 187 -1.80 -1.18 4.67
CA ALA A 187 -0.94 -2.24 4.18
C ALA A 187 -0.16 -1.74 2.96
N LEU A 188 1.08 -1.34 3.19
CA LEU A 188 2.02 -0.89 2.17
C LEU A 188 3.19 -1.87 2.13
N PRO A 189 3.07 -2.97 1.37
CA PRO A 189 4.09 -4.00 1.30
C PRO A 189 5.35 -3.48 0.61
N PRO A 190 6.48 -4.20 0.75
CA PRO A 190 7.68 -3.90 0.00
C PRO A 190 7.42 -3.93 -1.51
N ASN A 191 8.19 -3.14 -2.25
CA ASN A 191 8.15 -2.99 -3.71
C ASN A 191 6.87 -2.39 -4.31
N PHE A 192 5.78 -2.27 -3.54
CA PHE A 192 4.68 -1.39 -3.92
C PHE A 192 5.21 0.04 -3.95
N ALA A 193 5.01 0.75 -5.06
CA ALA A 193 5.59 2.05 -5.29
C ALA A 193 4.79 3.18 -4.59
N PHE A 194 4.68 3.12 -3.26
CA PHE A 194 4.13 4.20 -2.42
C PHE A 194 5.16 5.29 -2.07
N ILE A 195 6.44 4.98 -2.28
CA ILE A 195 7.53 5.93 -2.44
C ILE A 195 8.11 5.78 -3.85
N PRO A 196 8.78 6.80 -4.42
CA PRO A 196 9.45 6.68 -5.70
C PRO A 196 10.59 5.64 -5.63
N LEU A 197 10.50 4.61 -6.47
CA LEU A 197 11.46 3.51 -6.58
C LEU A 197 12.20 3.57 -7.91
N ILE A 198 13.44 3.11 -7.96
CA ILE A 198 14.16 2.87 -9.22
C ILE A 198 14.18 1.36 -9.46
N ASP A 199 13.45 0.88 -10.47
CA ASP A 199 13.39 -0.55 -10.76
C ASP A 199 14.75 -1.06 -11.26
N GLY A 200 15.27 -2.10 -10.62
CA GLY A 200 16.63 -2.63 -10.83
C GLY A 200 17.65 -2.15 -9.79
N ASP A 201 17.33 -1.15 -8.98
CA ASP A 201 18.21 -0.70 -7.89
C ASP A 201 18.03 -1.54 -6.61
N LEU A 202 18.81 -2.62 -6.51
CA LEU A 202 18.84 -3.54 -5.35
C LEU A 202 19.79 -3.10 -4.23
N SER A 203 20.38 -1.90 -4.31
CA SER A 203 21.31 -1.41 -3.28
C SER A 203 20.63 -1.19 -1.93
N VAL A 204 21.40 -1.25 -0.84
CA VAL A 204 20.95 -0.86 0.49
C VAL A 204 20.89 0.67 0.57
N LYS A 205 19.76 1.18 1.05
CA LYS A 205 19.42 2.60 1.12
C LYS A 205 19.17 2.97 2.57
N ALA A 206 19.46 4.22 2.93
CA ALA A 206 19.10 4.75 4.24
C ALA A 206 17.72 5.44 4.17
N TYR A 207 16.95 5.34 5.25
CA TYR A 207 15.58 5.87 5.33
C TYR A 207 15.41 6.68 6.61
N ASN A 208 14.66 7.78 6.52
CA ASN A 208 14.22 8.58 7.65
C ASN A 208 12.86 9.22 7.36
N PHE A 209 11.78 8.53 7.70
CA PHE A 209 10.42 9.02 7.50
C PHE A 209 9.73 9.34 8.81
N HIS A 210 9.04 10.47 8.84
CA HIS A 210 8.00 10.72 9.83
C HIS A 210 6.66 10.18 9.30
N VAL A 211 5.98 9.34 10.07
CA VAL A 211 4.75 8.67 9.67
C VAL A 211 3.64 8.97 10.66
N THR A 212 2.54 9.55 10.17
CA THR A 212 1.34 9.80 10.98
C THR A 212 0.28 8.74 10.70
N CYS A 213 -0.18 8.05 11.75
CA CYS A 213 -1.35 7.18 11.72
C CYS A 213 -2.02 7.11 13.10
N ALA A 214 -3.27 6.64 13.16
CA ALA A 214 -4.06 6.59 14.39
C ALA A 214 -3.94 5.26 15.16
N ASN A 215 -3.07 4.35 14.73
CA ASN A 215 -2.95 3.01 15.31
C ASN A 215 -1.47 2.57 15.40
N THR A 216 -1.23 1.30 15.72
CA THR A 216 0.13 0.77 15.86
C THR A 216 0.78 0.64 14.49
N LEU A 217 1.91 1.32 14.30
CA LEU A 217 2.75 1.22 13.11
C LEU A 217 3.87 0.20 13.32
N ILE A 218 4.11 -0.65 12.33
CA ILE A 218 5.29 -1.51 12.22
C ILE A 218 5.93 -1.34 10.85
N SER A 219 7.24 -1.58 10.79
CA SER A 219 8.05 -1.52 9.57
C SER A 219 9.19 -2.52 9.65
N ASN A 220 9.79 -2.85 8.49
CA ASN A 220 11.04 -3.60 8.45
C ASN A 220 12.17 -2.80 9.12
N LEU A 221 12.06 -1.48 9.15
CA LEU A 221 13.00 -0.57 9.80
C LEU A 221 12.65 -0.32 11.28
N ALA A 222 13.53 0.37 12.01
CA ALA A 222 13.26 0.75 13.39
C ALA A 222 12.10 1.76 13.43
N VAL A 223 11.22 1.62 14.43
CA VAL A 223 10.05 2.48 14.61
C VAL A 223 10.07 3.03 16.03
N GLU A 224 10.07 4.35 16.15
CA GLU A 224 10.01 5.06 17.43
C GLU A 224 8.71 5.86 17.49
N SER A 225 7.95 5.71 18.57
CA SER A 225 6.68 6.44 18.76
C SER A 225 6.89 7.77 19.49
N GLY A 226 6.23 8.82 19.03
CA GLY A 226 6.24 10.18 19.58
C GLY A 226 4.98 10.94 19.16
N ASP A 227 5.12 12.16 18.66
CA ASP A 227 4.06 12.91 17.97
C ASP A 227 3.85 12.35 16.56
N GLY A 228 3.39 11.10 16.46
CA GLY A 228 3.48 10.25 15.27
C GLY A 228 4.55 9.16 15.43
N TYR A 229 5.12 8.69 14.33
CA TYR A 229 6.17 7.68 14.33
C TYR A 229 7.36 8.13 13.51
N THR A 230 8.57 7.89 14.03
CA THR A 230 9.80 8.02 13.23
C THR A 230 10.22 6.63 12.79
N VAL A 231 10.34 6.44 11.48
CA VAL A 231 10.77 5.18 10.86
C VAL A 231 12.12 5.38 10.20
N SER A 232 13.15 4.76 10.74
CA SER A 232 14.53 4.99 10.28
C SER A 232 15.37 3.72 10.29
N GLY A 233 16.38 3.69 9.41
CA GLY A 233 17.29 2.56 9.29
C GLY A 233 17.85 2.38 7.89
N LYS A 234 18.38 1.19 7.61
CA LYS A 234 18.93 0.81 6.31
C LYS A 234 18.36 -0.51 5.85
N SER A 235 17.89 -0.58 4.61
CA SER A 235 17.44 -1.82 3.96
C SER A 235 17.46 -1.62 2.44
N ASN A 236 17.29 -2.70 1.68
CA ASN A 236 17.08 -2.62 0.23
C ASN A 236 15.61 -2.30 -0.11
N THR A 237 14.70 -2.45 0.86
CA THR A 237 13.25 -2.31 0.70
C THR A 237 12.65 -1.54 1.87
N PHE A 238 11.43 -1.06 1.68
CA PHE A 238 10.69 -0.33 2.70
C PHE A 238 9.23 -0.78 2.73
N CYS A 239 8.72 -1.10 3.90
CA CYS A 239 7.32 -1.44 4.09
C CYS A 239 6.73 -0.75 5.32
N LEU A 240 5.44 -0.48 5.27
CA LEU A 240 4.67 0.10 6.37
C LEU A 240 3.37 -0.67 6.55
N PHE A 241 3.13 -1.13 7.76
CA PHE A 241 1.86 -1.72 8.16
C PHE A 241 1.33 -0.99 9.39
N CYS A 242 0.05 -0.64 9.34
CA CYS A 242 -0.63 0.04 10.43
C CYS A 242 -1.90 -0.74 10.79
N GLY A 243 -2.20 -0.89 12.07
CA GLY A 243 -3.45 -1.48 12.52
C GLY A 243 -3.35 -2.07 13.93
N PHE A 244 -4.21 -3.05 14.22
CA PHE A 244 -4.18 -3.79 15.48
C PHE A 244 -3.07 -4.81 15.48
N LEU A 245 -1.84 -4.33 15.58
CA LEU A 245 -0.62 -5.11 15.53
C LEU A 245 0.01 -5.19 16.93
N THR A 246 0.80 -6.24 17.14
CA THR A 246 1.62 -6.41 18.34
C THR A 246 2.90 -7.12 17.95
N GLN A 247 3.91 -7.01 18.80
CA GLN A 247 5.16 -7.74 18.64
C GLN A 247 5.47 -8.65 19.83
N PHE A 248 6.31 -9.64 19.61
CA PHE A 248 7.00 -10.38 20.66
C PHE A 248 8.40 -10.76 20.16
N GLU A 249 9.33 -10.95 21.09
CA GLU A 249 10.68 -11.40 20.77
C GLU A 249 10.86 -12.86 21.17
N LYS A 250 11.47 -13.65 20.29
CA LYS A 250 11.86 -15.02 20.58
C LYS A 250 13.17 -15.34 19.88
N GLU A 251 14.12 -15.88 20.63
CA GLU A 251 15.46 -16.21 20.14
C GLU A 251 16.16 -15.01 19.45
N GLY A 252 15.96 -13.78 19.90
CA GLY A 252 16.54 -12.58 19.29
C GLY A 252 15.94 -12.19 17.94
N VAL A 253 14.77 -12.74 17.58
CA VAL A 253 13.99 -12.37 16.40
C VAL A 253 12.71 -11.67 16.86
N ILE A 254 12.38 -10.54 16.23
CA ILE A 254 11.14 -9.80 16.49
C ILE A 254 10.06 -10.32 15.57
N PHE A 255 8.96 -10.79 16.14
CA PHE A 255 7.79 -11.26 15.41
C PHE A 255 6.67 -10.23 15.50
N TYR A 256 6.17 -9.80 14.35
CA TYR A 256 4.97 -8.98 14.25
C TYR A 256 3.76 -9.84 13.89
N ARG A 257 2.63 -9.57 14.54
CA ARG A 257 1.37 -10.28 14.30
C ARG A 257 0.14 -9.43 14.59
N ALA A 258 -1.02 -9.87 14.11
CA ALA A 258 -2.30 -9.32 14.51
C ALA A 258 -2.54 -9.51 16.02
N LYS A 259 -2.87 -8.42 16.72
CA LYS A 259 -3.04 -8.35 18.18
C LYS A 259 -4.13 -9.28 18.71
N TYR A 260 -5.19 -9.47 17.93
CA TYR A 260 -6.39 -10.20 18.37
C TYR A 260 -6.47 -11.63 17.85
N ASN A 261 -5.54 -12.06 16.98
CA ASN A 261 -5.46 -13.46 16.61
C ASN A 261 -4.72 -14.25 17.71
N LYS A 262 -5.49 -15.05 18.44
CA LYS A 262 -4.99 -15.94 19.50
C LYS A 262 -4.96 -17.41 19.10
N SER A 263 -5.51 -17.77 17.95
CA SER A 263 -5.63 -19.16 17.50
C SER A 263 -4.38 -19.68 16.81
N THR A 264 -3.58 -18.81 16.20
CA THR A 264 -2.40 -19.22 15.43
C THR A 264 -1.21 -19.51 16.35
N ASP A 265 -0.62 -20.71 16.22
CA ASP A 265 0.71 -20.99 16.74
C ASP A 265 1.77 -20.37 15.82
N TYR A 266 2.09 -19.11 16.10
CA TYR A 266 3.04 -18.33 15.31
C TYR A 266 4.45 -18.94 15.29
N TRP A 267 4.88 -19.53 16.41
CA TRP A 267 6.20 -20.10 16.48
C TRP A 267 6.29 -21.41 15.67
N GLY A 268 5.31 -22.29 15.83
CA GLY A 268 5.22 -23.52 15.03
C GLY A 268 5.14 -23.23 13.53
N GLU A 269 4.35 -22.23 13.14
CA GLU A 269 4.23 -21.83 11.73
C GLU A 269 5.54 -21.26 11.18
N TYR A 270 6.26 -20.44 11.95
CA TYR A 270 7.59 -19.96 11.56
C TYR A 270 8.57 -21.13 11.37
N GLN A 271 8.63 -22.07 12.32
CA GLN A 271 9.49 -23.24 12.21
C GLN A 271 9.17 -24.10 10.98
N SER A 272 7.88 -24.27 10.67
CA SER A 272 7.43 -24.96 9.47
C SER A 272 7.80 -24.19 8.19
N ALA A 273 7.67 -22.86 8.18
CA ALA A 273 7.99 -22.04 7.02
C ALA A 273 9.47 -22.10 6.64
N LEU A 274 10.38 -22.26 7.60
CA LEU A 274 11.81 -22.42 7.34
C LEU A 274 12.17 -23.68 6.54
N THR A 275 11.28 -24.67 6.46
CA THR A 275 11.49 -25.88 5.67
C THR A 275 10.85 -25.83 4.28
N ARG A 276 10.10 -24.77 3.97
CA ARG A 276 9.38 -24.61 2.69
C ARG A 276 10.30 -23.99 1.63
N ARG A 277 9.82 -23.98 0.38
CA ARG A 277 10.40 -23.09 -0.64
C ARG A 277 10.11 -21.64 -0.24
N TYR A 278 10.90 -20.71 -0.75
CA TYR A 278 10.73 -19.29 -0.47
C TYR A 278 10.83 -18.47 -1.74
N LEU A 279 10.14 -17.33 -1.78
CA LEU A 279 10.30 -16.37 -2.88
C LEU A 279 11.59 -15.59 -2.66
N ASN A 280 12.49 -15.64 -3.64
CA ASN A 280 13.65 -14.77 -3.68
C ASN A 280 13.22 -13.37 -4.16
N PRO A 281 13.41 -12.30 -3.38
CA PRO A 281 12.91 -10.96 -3.70
C PRO A 281 13.74 -10.25 -4.78
N HIS A 282 14.91 -10.80 -5.15
CA HIS A 282 15.78 -10.24 -6.20
C HIS A 282 15.44 -10.81 -7.58
N THR A 283 14.95 -12.05 -7.64
CA THR A 283 14.55 -12.72 -8.89
C THR A 283 13.04 -12.90 -9.04
N TYR A 284 12.30 -12.81 -7.94
CA TYR A 284 10.89 -13.19 -7.82
C TYR A 284 10.58 -14.62 -8.25
N GLU A 285 11.56 -15.52 -8.07
CA GLU A 285 11.41 -16.95 -8.31
C GLU A 285 11.41 -17.73 -6.99
N LEU A 286 10.74 -18.88 -6.99
CA LEU A 286 10.74 -19.78 -5.84
C LEU A 286 12.08 -20.53 -5.76
N ALA A 287 12.83 -20.27 -4.70
CA ALA A 287 14.05 -20.98 -4.35
C ALA A 287 13.79 -22.03 -3.26
N GLY A 288 14.74 -22.94 -3.08
CA GLY A 288 14.79 -23.87 -1.95
C GLY A 288 16.13 -23.74 -1.23
N GLY A 289 16.23 -24.33 -0.04
CA GLY A 289 17.44 -24.32 0.77
C GLY A 289 17.24 -23.66 2.13
N ALA A 290 18.34 -23.50 2.87
CA ALA A 290 18.30 -22.91 4.20
C ALA A 290 17.99 -21.41 4.12
N ILE A 291 16.98 -20.98 4.88
CA ILE A 291 16.66 -19.56 5.07
C ILE A 291 17.53 -19.02 6.21
N ALA A 292 18.27 -17.95 5.93
CA ALA A 292 19.06 -17.27 6.95
C ALA A 292 18.16 -16.71 8.06
N LYS A 293 18.64 -16.71 9.30
CA LYS A 293 17.88 -16.19 10.43
C LYS A 293 17.64 -14.67 10.26
N PRO A 294 16.39 -14.20 10.18
CA PRO A 294 16.10 -12.78 10.01
C PRO A 294 16.15 -12.03 11.34
N GLN A 295 16.20 -10.70 11.29
CA GLN A 295 16.01 -9.87 12.48
C GLN A 295 14.52 -9.71 12.82
N LYS A 296 13.68 -9.64 11.78
CA LYS A 296 12.22 -9.42 11.89
C LYS A 296 11.44 -10.42 11.05
N VAL A 297 10.28 -10.83 11.55
CA VAL A 297 9.33 -11.68 10.83
C VAL A 297 7.94 -11.06 10.93
N PHE A 298 7.33 -10.79 9.78
CA PHE A 298 5.95 -10.34 9.68
C PHE A 298 5.06 -11.55 9.46
N MET A 299 4.44 -12.00 10.55
CA MET A 299 3.41 -13.02 10.51
C MET A 299 2.06 -12.32 10.50
N ILE A 300 1.65 -11.86 9.32
CA ILE A 300 0.40 -11.13 9.08
C ILE A 300 -0.32 -11.78 7.90
N TYR A 301 -1.65 -11.78 7.90
CA TYR A 301 -2.41 -12.29 6.77
C TYR A 301 -2.31 -11.30 5.59
N TYR A 302 -1.94 -11.81 4.41
CA TYR A 302 -1.89 -11.03 3.16
C TYR A 302 -2.03 -11.94 1.94
N LEU A 303 -2.49 -11.43 0.80
CA LEU A 303 -2.42 -12.13 -0.49
C LEU A 303 -1.64 -11.29 -1.50
N TYR A 304 -0.35 -11.60 -1.62
CA TYR A 304 0.61 -10.98 -2.53
C TYR A 304 1.07 -11.98 -3.60
N GLY A 305 0.23 -12.93 -3.99
CA GLY A 305 0.51 -13.84 -5.12
C GLY A 305 1.43 -15.01 -4.81
N ILE A 306 2.02 -15.06 -3.61
CA ILE A 306 2.83 -16.18 -3.12
C ILE A 306 2.17 -16.75 -1.87
N VAL A 307 1.34 -17.78 -2.07
CA VAL A 307 0.56 -18.41 -1.01
C VAL A 307 1.39 -19.51 -0.36
N GLY A 308 1.39 -19.54 0.97
CA GLY A 308 2.01 -20.60 1.81
C GLY A 308 3.54 -20.61 1.87
N ASN A 309 4.23 -19.90 0.97
CA ASN A 309 5.69 -19.79 0.95
C ASN A 309 6.13 -18.43 1.54
N PRO A 310 7.16 -18.39 2.41
CA PRO A 310 7.73 -17.14 2.89
C PRO A 310 8.35 -16.32 1.76
N VAL A 311 8.30 -15.00 1.90
CA VAL A 311 9.08 -14.05 1.09
C VAL A 311 10.24 -13.56 1.94
N VAL A 312 11.46 -13.85 1.51
CA VAL A 312 12.68 -13.67 2.33
C VAL A 312 13.47 -12.48 1.81
N PHE A 313 13.42 -11.37 2.53
CA PHE A 313 14.28 -10.20 2.29
C PHE A 313 15.59 -10.34 3.07
N ASP A 314 16.54 -9.46 2.77
CA ASP A 314 17.89 -9.53 3.34
C ASP A 314 17.86 -9.37 4.88
N ASP A 315 16.91 -8.59 5.42
CA ASP A 315 16.80 -8.24 6.84
C ASP A 315 15.52 -8.77 7.54
N TYR A 316 14.51 -9.22 6.77
CA TYR A 316 13.24 -9.69 7.33
C TYR A 316 12.52 -10.74 6.46
N ILE A 317 11.52 -11.41 7.03
CA ILE A 317 10.66 -12.34 6.31
C ILE A 317 9.21 -11.86 6.37
N LEU A 318 8.49 -11.90 5.24
CA LEU A 318 7.03 -11.87 5.22
C LEU A 318 6.48 -13.29 5.15
N LEU A 319 5.56 -13.62 6.05
CA LEU A 319 4.93 -14.93 6.13
C LEU A 319 3.42 -14.78 6.27
N ASN A 320 2.70 -15.15 5.20
CA ASN A 320 1.26 -15.29 5.24
C ASN A 320 0.89 -16.60 5.95
N TYR A 321 0.42 -16.51 7.19
CA TYR A 321 -0.06 -17.66 7.95
C TYR A 321 -1.52 -17.98 7.58
N GLY A 322 -1.86 -19.26 7.47
CA GLY A 322 -3.24 -19.70 7.20
C GLY A 322 -3.45 -20.40 5.86
N PHE A 323 -2.41 -20.51 5.03
CA PHE A 323 -2.38 -21.45 3.91
C PHE A 323 -1.16 -22.36 4.05
N PRO A 324 -1.34 -23.68 4.22
CA PRO A 324 -0.22 -24.60 4.10
C PRO A 324 0.31 -24.54 2.66
N GLY A 325 1.63 -24.42 2.52
CA GLY A 325 2.33 -24.53 1.23
C GLY A 325 2.44 -25.97 0.74
#